data_AF-A0A954E003-F1
#
_entry.id   AF-A0A954E003-F1
#
_cell.length_a   1.000
_cell.length_b   1.000
_cell.length_c   1.000
_cell.angle_alpha   90.00
_cell.angle_beta   90.00
_cell.angle_gamma   90.00
#
_symmetry.space_group_name_H-M   'P 1'
#
loop_
_entity.id
_entity.type
_entity.pdbx_description
1 polymer ?
#
loop_
_entity_poly.entity_id
_entity_poly.type
_entity_poly.pdbx_seq_one_letter_code
_entity_poly.pdbx_strand_id
1 'polypeptide(L)'
;MPAPLQDAPPPYACVVFDCDSTLSEIEGIDELAGPRVDEIAALTARAMSGELPLEAVYGARLELLKPDRAAVERVAGLYAERALPHAAELVAALRALGKRVAVVSGGLREAVEPFARGLGIAEDEVHAVSARFDASGAYAGFDENSPLARSGGKPPVVERI
;
A
#
# COMPACT_ATOMS: atom_id res chain seq x y z
N MET A 1 -16.79 -6.46 -33.70
CA MET A 1 -16.80 -5.62 -32.49
C MET A 1 -16.95 -6.55 -31.30
N PRO A 2 -16.18 -6.37 -30.20
CA PRO A 2 -16.44 -7.15 -28.99
C PRO A 2 -17.87 -6.85 -28.50
N ALA A 3 -18.56 -7.87 -27.98
CA ALA A 3 -19.90 -7.70 -27.45
C ALA A 3 -19.89 -6.70 -26.27
N PRO A 4 -20.93 -5.86 -26.13
CA PRO A 4 -21.07 -5.02 -24.94
C PRO A 4 -21.09 -5.92 -23.70
N LEU A 5 -20.32 -5.55 -22.68
CA LEU A 5 -20.46 -6.10 -21.33
C LEU A 5 -21.94 -5.93 -20.95
N GLN A 6 -22.65 -7.04 -20.71
CA GLN A 6 -24.08 -6.99 -20.37
C GLN A 6 -24.27 -6.15 -19.09
N ASP A 7 -25.24 -5.22 -19.12
CA ASP A 7 -25.56 -4.19 -18.11
C ASP A 7 -26.00 -4.70 -16.72
N ALA A 8 -25.60 -5.90 -16.30
CA ALA A 8 -25.67 -6.25 -14.89
C ALA A 8 -24.58 -5.45 -14.16
N PRO A 9 -24.91 -4.62 -13.15
CA PRO A 9 -23.87 -4.04 -12.31
C PRO A 9 -23.02 -5.20 -11.78
N PRO A 10 -21.68 -5.12 -11.83
CA PRO A 10 -20.85 -6.21 -11.31
C PRO A 10 -21.29 -6.48 -9.87
N PRO A 11 -21.41 -7.74 -9.44
CA PRO A 11 -22.09 -8.12 -8.20
C PRO A 11 -21.44 -7.54 -6.94
N TYR A 12 -20.26 -6.93 -7.10
CA TYR A 12 -19.48 -6.34 -6.03
C TYR A 12 -19.92 -4.89 -5.80
N ALA A 13 -20.21 -4.55 -4.54
CA ALA A 13 -20.47 -3.19 -4.09
C ALA A 13 -19.17 -2.39 -3.80
N CYS A 14 -18.07 -3.12 -3.56
CA CYS A 14 -16.76 -2.56 -3.25
C CYS A 14 -15.67 -3.26 -4.07
N VAL A 15 -14.67 -2.51 -4.50
CA VAL A 15 -13.42 -3.00 -5.09
C VAL A 15 -12.28 -2.56 -4.18
N VAL A 16 -11.49 -3.52 -3.72
CA VAL A 16 -10.33 -3.26 -2.86
C VAL A 16 -9.06 -3.51 -3.67
N PHE A 17 -8.20 -2.51 -3.73
CA PHE A 17 -6.90 -2.61 -4.37
C PHE A 17 -5.79 -2.80 -3.33
N ASP A 18 -4.80 -3.60 -3.71
CA ASP A 18 -3.47 -3.46 -3.13
C ASP A 18 -2.81 -2.17 -3.65
N CYS A 19 -1.73 -1.72 -3.00
CA CYS A 19 -0.96 -0.56 -3.43
C CYS A 19 0.30 -0.99 -4.19
N ASP A 20 1.20 -1.67 -3.50
CA ASP A 20 2.53 -2.04 -4.02
C ASP A 20 2.37 -3.10 -5.11
N SER A 21 3.14 -2.94 -6.19
CA SER A 21 3.04 -3.77 -7.41
C SER A 21 1.61 -3.88 -8.00
N THR A 22 0.70 -2.95 -7.68
CA THR A 22 -0.72 -3.02 -8.07
C THR A 22 -1.33 -1.69 -8.52
N LEU A 23 -1.16 -0.62 -7.74
CA LEU A 23 -1.50 0.75 -8.15
C LEU A 23 -0.25 1.55 -8.52
N SER A 24 0.91 1.11 -8.04
CA SER A 24 2.23 1.63 -8.36
C SER A 24 3.19 0.49 -8.65
N GLU A 25 4.25 0.75 -9.43
CA GLU A 25 5.25 -0.25 -9.83
C GLU A 25 6.24 -0.63 -8.73
N ILE A 26 6.24 0.10 -7.61
CA ILE A 26 7.26 -0.01 -6.57
C ILE A 26 6.76 -0.75 -5.33
N GLU A 27 7.73 -1.21 -4.53
CA GLU A 27 7.55 -1.69 -3.15
C GLU A 27 8.00 -0.57 -2.21
N GLY A 28 7.06 0.11 -1.53
CA GLY A 28 7.37 1.40 -0.90
C GLY A 28 8.36 1.34 0.26
N ILE A 29 8.43 0.20 0.96
CA ILE A 29 9.43 -0.02 2.03
C ILE A 29 10.83 -0.21 1.43
N ASP A 30 10.94 -0.83 0.26
CA ASP A 30 12.22 -1.11 -0.38
C ASP A 30 12.87 0.19 -0.86
N GLU A 31 12.07 1.15 -1.34
CA GLU A 31 12.53 2.48 -1.75
C GLU A 31 13.15 3.31 -0.61
N LEU A 32 12.85 2.98 0.66
CA LEU A 32 13.49 3.63 1.82
C LEU A 32 14.96 3.22 1.98
N ALA A 33 15.38 2.12 1.37
CA ALA A 33 16.73 1.58 1.51
C ALA A 33 17.80 2.34 0.73
N GLY A 34 17.40 3.19 -0.22
CA GLY A 34 18.33 3.92 -1.08
C GLY A 34 19.37 2.98 -1.72
N PRO A 35 20.69 3.18 -1.50
CA PRO A 35 21.73 2.30 -2.06
C PRO A 35 21.66 0.83 -1.61
N ARG A 36 20.89 0.51 -0.57
CA ARG A 36 20.72 -0.87 -0.05
C ARG A 36 19.43 -1.53 -0.53
N VAL A 37 18.76 -0.96 -1.55
CA VAL A 37 17.50 -1.48 -2.08
C VAL A 37 17.57 -2.96 -2.43
N ASP A 38 18.66 -3.43 -3.04
CA ASP A 38 18.82 -4.85 -3.39
C ASP A 38 18.81 -5.79 -2.17
N GLU A 39 19.38 -5.35 -1.04
CA GLU A 39 19.42 -6.13 0.20
C GLU A 39 18.02 -6.24 0.83
N ILE A 40 17.29 -5.13 0.85
CA ILE A 40 15.94 -5.08 1.44
C ILE A 40 14.93 -5.77 0.52
N ALA A 41 15.02 -5.57 -0.80
CA ALA A 41 14.19 -6.22 -1.79
C ALA A 41 14.33 -7.74 -1.75
N ALA A 42 15.53 -8.26 -1.47
CA ALA A 42 15.72 -9.70 -1.27
C ALA A 42 14.95 -10.23 -0.04
N LEU A 43 14.86 -9.46 1.05
CA LEU A 43 14.03 -9.83 2.21
C LEU A 43 12.55 -9.77 1.87
N THR A 44 12.12 -8.74 1.14
CA THR A 44 10.75 -8.56 0.67
C THR A 44 10.31 -9.72 -0.22
N ALA A 45 11.12 -10.10 -1.21
CA ALA A 45 10.85 -11.23 -2.10
C ALA A 45 10.69 -12.56 -1.35
N ARG A 46 11.52 -12.82 -0.34
CA ARG A 46 11.44 -14.04 0.49
C ARG A 46 10.20 -14.07 1.39
N ALA A 47 9.74 -12.92 1.86
CA ALA A 47 8.49 -12.85 2.61
C ALA A 47 7.26 -13.04 1.70
N MET A 48 7.26 -12.40 0.52
CA MET A 48 6.17 -12.53 -0.45
C MET A 48 6.07 -13.94 -1.04
N SER A 49 7.18 -14.66 -1.19
CA SER A 49 7.19 -16.06 -1.62
C SER A 49 6.72 -17.04 -0.53
N GLY A 50 6.53 -16.57 0.70
CA GLY A 50 6.17 -17.39 1.86
C GLY A 50 7.35 -18.15 2.48
N GLU A 51 8.59 -17.89 2.04
CA GLU A 51 9.79 -18.48 2.64
C GLU A 51 10.01 -17.95 4.07
N LEU A 52 9.68 -16.68 4.30
CA LEU A 52 9.74 -16.02 5.61
C LEU A 52 8.35 -15.48 6.01
N PRO A 53 7.95 -15.59 7.29
CA PRO A 53 6.77 -14.86 7.77
C PRO A 53 6.97 -13.35 7.62
N LEU A 54 5.96 -12.63 7.12
CA LEU A 54 6.05 -11.18 6.91
C LEU A 54 6.36 -10.46 8.23
N GLU A 55 5.72 -10.88 9.33
CA GLU A 55 5.94 -10.32 10.66
C GLU A 55 7.38 -10.47 11.16
N ALA A 56 8.10 -11.49 10.69
CA ALA A 56 9.50 -11.71 11.05
C ALA A 56 10.44 -10.72 10.36
N VAL A 57 10.06 -10.20 9.18
CA VAL A 57 10.87 -9.25 8.39
C VAL A 57 10.35 -7.83 8.42
N TYR A 58 9.07 -7.59 8.74
CA TYR A 58 8.46 -6.27 8.65
C TYR A 58 9.13 -5.27 9.59
N GLY A 59 9.14 -5.58 10.89
CA GLY A 59 9.81 -4.75 11.88
C GLY A 59 11.31 -4.70 11.66
N ALA A 60 11.93 -5.81 11.28
CA ALA A 60 13.38 -5.86 11.02
C ALA A 60 13.81 -4.93 9.89
N ARG A 61 13.04 -4.85 8.79
CA ARG A 61 13.29 -3.89 7.70
C ARG A 61 13.21 -2.46 8.21
N LEU A 62 12.14 -2.09 8.93
CA LEU A 62 11.98 -0.73 9.42
C LEU A 62 13.01 -0.34 10.49
N GLU A 63 13.42 -1.26 11.36
CA GLU A 63 14.50 -1.03 12.33
C GLU A 63 15.88 -0.88 11.68
N LEU A 64 16.10 -1.55 10.55
CA LEU A 64 17.33 -1.42 9.77
C LEU A 64 17.36 -0.10 8.99
N LEU A 65 16.21 0.33 8.48
CA LEU A 65 16.05 1.52 7.65
C LEU A 65 15.94 2.81 8.47
N LYS A 66 15.24 2.76 9.62
CA LYS A 66 14.88 3.90 10.48
C LYS A 66 14.44 5.12 9.67
N PRO A 67 13.40 4.99 8.82
CA PRO A 67 13.01 6.06 7.91
C PRO A 67 12.50 7.26 8.70
N ASP A 68 13.07 8.44 8.46
CA ASP A 68 12.49 9.67 8.99
C ASP A 68 11.20 10.04 8.23
N ARG A 69 10.44 10.99 8.78
CA ARG A 69 9.19 11.44 8.15
C ARG A 69 9.41 11.91 6.71
N ALA A 70 10.50 12.62 6.45
CA ALA A 70 10.83 13.12 5.12
C ALA A 70 11.11 11.97 4.12
N ALA A 71 11.69 10.86 4.55
CA ALA A 71 11.89 9.68 3.73
C ALA A 71 10.56 9.05 3.31
N VAL A 72 9.62 8.94 4.24
CA VAL A 72 8.29 8.40 3.94
C VAL A 72 7.51 9.33 3.01
N GLU A 73 7.63 10.66 3.18
CA GLU A 73 7.08 11.65 2.25
C GLU A 73 7.68 11.52 0.83
N ARG A 74 8.99 11.24 0.71
CA ARG A 74 9.61 10.96 -0.60
C ARG A 74 9.02 9.72 -1.26
N VAL A 75 8.75 8.66 -0.50
CA VAL A 75 8.08 7.45 -1.03
C VAL A 75 6.68 7.77 -1.56
N ALA A 76 5.92 8.65 -0.90
CA ALA A 76 4.64 9.11 -1.45
C ALA A 76 4.77 9.75 -2.85
N GLY A 77 5.83 10.55 -3.05
CA GLY A 77 6.16 11.12 -4.35
C GLY A 77 6.54 10.06 -5.38
N LEU A 78 7.34 9.06 -4.98
CA LEU A 78 7.73 7.95 -5.86
C LEU A 78 6.53 7.09 -6.25
N TYR A 79 5.60 6.82 -5.34
CA TYR A 79 4.36 6.10 -5.67
C TYR A 79 3.58 6.80 -6.79
N ALA A 80 3.47 8.13 -6.72
CA ALA A 80 2.79 8.93 -7.73
C ALA A 80 3.57 8.98 -9.06
N GLU A 81 4.90 9.10 -9.02
CA GLU A 81 5.76 9.06 -10.21
C GLU A 81 5.68 7.71 -10.93
N ARG A 82 5.60 6.62 -10.17
CA ARG A 82 5.57 5.23 -10.65
C ARG A 82 4.18 4.62 -10.62
N ALA A 83 3.15 5.45 -10.59
CA ALA A 83 1.76 5.00 -10.65
C ALA A 83 1.53 4.18 -11.92
N LEU A 84 0.81 3.06 -11.82
CA LEU A 84 0.47 2.28 -13.00
C LEU A 84 -0.42 3.10 -13.94
N PRO A 85 -0.23 2.97 -15.27
CA PRO A 85 -1.07 3.66 -16.24
C PRO A 85 -2.55 3.40 -15.98
N HIS A 86 -3.35 4.46 -16.09
CA HIS A 86 -4.80 4.43 -15.92
C HIS A 86 -5.33 4.10 -14.53
N ALA A 87 -4.50 4.09 -13.47
CA ALA A 87 -4.96 3.83 -12.11
C ALA A 87 -6.03 4.85 -11.67
N ALA A 88 -5.83 6.14 -11.93
CA ALA A 88 -6.79 7.19 -11.59
C ALA A 88 -8.08 7.08 -12.42
N GLU A 89 -7.97 6.81 -13.72
CA GLU A 89 -9.12 6.61 -14.61
C GLU A 89 -9.94 5.38 -14.21
N LEU A 90 -9.30 4.30 -13.78
CA LEU A 90 -9.96 3.11 -13.26
C LEU A 90 -10.75 3.43 -11.98
N VAL A 91 -10.14 4.11 -11.02
CA VAL A 91 -10.83 4.53 -9.77
C VAL A 91 -12.02 5.41 -10.10
N ALA A 92 -11.85 6.39 -10.99
CA ALA A 92 -12.93 7.29 -11.42
C ALA A 92 -14.07 6.52 -12.09
N ALA A 93 -13.77 5.56 -12.97
CA ALA A 93 -14.76 4.73 -13.64
C ALA A 93 -15.54 3.86 -12.65
N LEU A 94 -14.86 3.23 -11.69
CA LEU A 94 -15.50 2.43 -10.64
C LEU A 94 -16.45 3.27 -9.78
N ARG A 95 -16.02 4.48 -9.38
CA ARG A 95 -16.89 5.41 -8.65
C ARG A 95 -18.09 5.87 -9.47
N ALA A 96 -17.90 6.17 -10.76
CA ALA A 96 -19.00 6.52 -11.67
C ALA A 96 -20.02 5.39 -11.83
N LEU A 97 -19.57 4.13 -11.70
CA LEU A 97 -20.43 2.94 -11.65
C LEU A 97 -21.04 2.67 -10.27
N GLY A 98 -20.93 3.62 -9.33
CA GLY A 98 -21.50 3.54 -7.98
C GLY A 98 -20.77 2.55 -7.06
N LYS A 99 -19.49 2.25 -7.32
CA LYS A 99 -18.69 1.34 -6.51
C LYS A 99 -17.91 2.10 -5.44
N ARG A 100 -17.83 1.53 -4.24
CA ARG A 100 -16.83 1.92 -3.24
C ARG A 100 -15.47 1.41 -3.68
N VAL A 101 -14.43 2.22 -3.49
CA VAL A 101 -13.05 1.86 -3.83
C VAL A 101 -12.18 2.09 -2.61
N ALA A 102 -11.42 1.09 -2.19
CA ALA A 102 -10.55 1.15 -1.03
C ALA A 102 -9.16 0.62 -1.35
N VAL A 103 -8.16 1.03 -0.56
CA VAL A 103 -6.79 0.51 -0.60
C VAL A 103 -6.52 -0.29 0.66
N VAL A 104 -6.00 -1.50 0.52
CA VAL A 104 -5.50 -2.33 1.63
C VAL A 104 -4.07 -2.74 1.33
N SER A 105 -3.11 -2.09 2.01
CA SER A 105 -1.67 -2.22 1.74
C SER A 105 -0.88 -2.63 2.99
N GLY A 106 0.19 -3.39 2.79
CA GLY A 106 1.22 -3.60 3.82
C GLY A 106 2.19 -2.43 3.95
N GLY A 107 2.16 -1.46 3.02
CA GLY A 107 3.01 -0.27 3.03
C GLY A 107 2.71 0.69 4.19
N LEU A 108 3.56 1.72 4.32
CA LEU A 108 3.41 2.76 5.34
C LEU A 108 2.25 3.70 4.98
N ARG A 109 1.28 3.86 5.89
CA ARG A 109 0.08 4.68 5.68
C ARG A 109 0.44 6.11 5.28
N GLU A 110 1.47 6.66 5.90
CA GLU A 110 1.95 8.02 5.67
C GLU A 110 2.48 8.24 4.24
N ALA A 111 2.82 7.17 3.50
CA ALA A 111 3.16 7.22 2.07
C ALA A 111 1.98 6.82 1.17
N VAL A 112 1.23 5.78 1.55
CA VAL A 112 0.12 5.23 0.77
C VAL A 112 -1.06 6.19 0.71
N GLU A 113 -1.40 6.87 1.80
CA GLU A 113 -2.57 7.74 1.88
C GLU A 113 -2.47 8.98 0.97
N PRO A 114 -1.37 9.74 0.94
CA PRO A 114 -1.23 10.84 -0.03
C PRO A 114 -1.30 10.37 -1.48
N PHE A 115 -0.73 9.21 -1.80
CA PHE A 115 -0.81 8.62 -3.13
C PHE A 115 -2.26 8.24 -3.50
N ALA A 116 -2.95 7.49 -2.62
CA ALA A 116 -4.34 7.09 -2.82
C ALA A 116 -5.29 8.31 -2.96
N ARG A 117 -5.05 9.37 -2.19
CA ARG A 117 -5.76 10.65 -2.33
C ARG A 117 -5.59 11.24 -3.73
N GLY A 118 -4.38 11.16 -4.30
CA GLY A 118 -4.10 11.57 -5.68
C GLY A 118 -4.89 10.78 -6.73
N LEU A 119 -5.27 9.53 -6.43
CA LEU A 119 -6.12 8.69 -7.29
C LEU A 119 -7.63 8.93 -7.06
N GLY A 120 -8.01 9.80 -6.12
CA GLY A 120 -9.41 10.02 -5.75
C GLY A 120 -9.96 8.99 -4.77
N ILE A 121 -9.12 8.41 -3.91
CA ILE A 121 -9.52 7.54 -2.80
C ILE A 121 -9.45 8.31 -1.49
N ALA A 122 -10.53 8.30 -0.71
CA ALA A 122 -10.62 9.07 0.52
C ALA A 122 -9.78 8.45 1.65
N GLU A 123 -9.40 9.25 2.65
CA GLU A 123 -8.53 8.81 3.74
C GLU A 123 -9.11 7.65 4.56
N ASP A 124 -10.44 7.64 4.76
CA ASP A 124 -11.18 6.59 5.47
C ASP A 124 -11.35 5.30 4.65
N GLU A 125 -10.99 5.34 3.36
CA GLU A 125 -10.94 4.19 2.45
C GLU A 125 -9.51 3.64 2.29
N VAL A 126 -8.53 4.16 3.04
CA VAL A 126 -7.13 3.70 3.03
C VAL A 126 -6.78 2.97 4.31
N HIS A 127 -6.46 1.68 4.17
CA HIS A 127 -6.00 0.80 5.24
C HIS A 127 -4.56 0.37 4.97
N ALA A 128 -3.64 0.86 5.81
CA ALA A 128 -2.21 0.62 5.69
C ALA A 128 -1.57 0.60 7.10
N VAL A 129 -0.29 0.29 7.18
CA VAL A 129 0.42 0.22 8.47
C VAL A 129 0.88 1.61 8.87
N SER A 130 0.43 2.13 10.02
CA SER A 130 0.86 3.45 10.50
C SER A 130 2.27 3.41 11.08
N ALA A 131 3.17 4.25 10.55
CA ALA A 131 4.45 4.55 11.18
C ALA A 131 4.28 5.55 12.33
N ARG A 132 5.14 5.43 13.35
CA ARG A 132 5.26 6.40 14.43
C ARG A 132 6.58 7.14 14.29
N PHE A 133 6.52 8.45 14.54
CA PHE A 133 7.68 9.32 14.56
C PHE A 133 7.70 10.10 15.86
N ASP A 134 8.89 10.38 16.38
CA ASP A 134 9.04 11.26 17.54
C ASP A 134 8.88 12.74 17.15
N ALA A 135 9.03 13.64 18.14
CA ALA A 135 8.91 15.08 17.93
C ALA A 135 9.96 15.67 16.96
N SER A 136 11.07 14.97 16.73
CA SER A 136 12.11 15.37 15.78
C SER A 136 11.83 14.86 14.36
N GLY A 137 10.83 13.99 14.18
CA GLY A 137 10.52 13.33 12.92
C GLY A 137 11.31 12.05 12.69
N ALA A 138 12.06 11.57 13.69
CA ALA A 138 12.78 10.31 13.62
C ALA A 138 11.85 9.11 13.83
N TYR A 139 12.18 7.99 13.20
CA TYR A 139 11.42 6.74 13.33
C TYR A 139 11.31 6.28 14.79
N ALA A 140 10.09 5.98 15.23
CA ALA A 140 9.75 5.56 16.59
C ALA A 140 8.88 4.28 16.61
N GLY A 141 8.96 3.47 15.56
CA GLY A 141 8.22 2.23 15.41
C GLY A 141 7.03 2.34 14.45
N PHE A 142 6.18 1.32 14.46
CA PHE A 142 4.95 1.23 13.66
C PHE A 142 3.85 0.56 14.47
N ASP A 143 2.60 0.60 14.02
CA ASP A 143 1.52 -0.14 14.68
C ASP A 143 1.72 -1.67 14.58
N GLU A 144 2.38 -2.24 15.59
CA GLU A 144 2.66 -3.68 15.71
C GLU A 144 1.39 -4.54 15.84
N ASN A 145 0.25 -3.92 16.20
CA ASN A 145 -1.04 -4.61 16.26
C ASN A 145 -1.73 -4.66 14.90
N SER A 146 -1.21 -3.96 13.89
CA SER A 146 -1.80 -3.96 12.56
C SER A 146 -1.73 -5.36 11.96
N PRO A 147 -2.88 -5.93 11.51
CA PRO A 147 -2.86 -7.20 10.79
C PRO A 147 -2.06 -7.09 9.49
N LEU A 148 -1.98 -5.90 8.88
CA LEU A 148 -1.31 -5.64 7.60
C LEU A 148 0.21 -5.75 7.67
N ALA A 149 0.79 -5.83 8.88
CA ALA A 149 2.20 -6.11 9.09
C ALA A 149 2.51 -7.62 9.22
N ARG A 150 1.54 -8.51 8.91
CA ARG A 150 1.62 -9.96 9.11
C ARG A 150 1.14 -10.74 7.88
N SER A 151 1.63 -11.97 7.71
CA SER A 151 1.18 -12.84 6.64
C SER A 151 -0.32 -13.12 6.75
N GLY A 152 -1.07 -12.96 5.66
CA GLY A 152 -2.53 -13.14 5.68
C GLY A 152 -3.30 -12.01 6.38
N GLY A 153 -2.69 -10.83 6.54
CA GLY A 153 -3.29 -9.68 7.21
C GLY A 153 -4.43 -8.97 6.48
N LYS A 154 -4.52 -9.10 5.17
CA LYS A 154 -5.50 -8.36 4.34
C LYS A 154 -6.94 -8.86 4.49
N PRO A 155 -7.24 -10.17 4.41
CA PRO A 155 -8.61 -10.68 4.55
C PRO A 155 -9.39 -10.14 5.77
N PRO A 156 -8.86 -10.16 7.01
CA PRO A 156 -9.60 -9.64 8.16
C PRO A 156 -9.80 -8.12 8.16
N VAL A 157 -9.04 -7.37 7.35
CA VAL A 157 -9.26 -5.93 7.11
C VAL A 157 -10.37 -5.75 6.09
N VAL A 158 -10.32 -6.49 4.98
CA VAL A 158 -11.34 -6.45 3.91
C VAL A 158 -12.73 -6.81 4.43
N GLU A 159 -12.84 -7.77 5.35
CA GLU A 159 -14.13 -8.16 5.98
C GLU A 159 -14.81 -7.03 6.78
N ARG A 160 -14.09 -5.94 7.07
CA ARG A 160 -14.58 -4.79 7.85
C ARG A 160 -14.92 -3.56 6.99
N ILE A 161 -14.68 -3.62 5.67
CA ILE A 161 -14.88 -2.52 4.71
C ILE A 161 -16.26 -2.62 4.08
#